data_AF-A0A8B4RBG3-F1
#
_entry.id   AF-A0A8B4RBG3-F1
#
_cell.length_a   1.000
_cell.length_b   1.000
_cell.length_c   1.000
_cell.angle_alpha   90.00
_cell.angle_beta   90.00
_cell.angle_gamma   90.00
#
_symmetry.space_group_name_H-M   'P 1'
#
loop_
_entity.id
_entity.type
_entity.pdbx_description
1 polymer ?
#
loop_
_entity_poly.entity_id
_entity_poly.type
_entity_poly.pdbx_seq_one_letter_code
_entity_poly.pdbx_strand_id
1 'polypeptide(L)'
;MILKICRAAYSLQWGGVYQLALLDYPRIKAFELERIGAFIAYEKQYKRKTEIQCDDKHLLAKIIYFLKYNSFTFPYIPQYREAAATFSEDGISLTSDFLSHTCTIETAKLIFKEGKILSAVKAFNKPAEVLVNDKRNAAGDPKDYFDYVMLNWSNTNSGYRLVMERLLGKAPSEQELTVGFKPGVSFHFTYQDIINHPAKIKNQLSLAEHLVACVIPKHYQEDYQSLVPNDLKHRVYYLDYCNETLYEWNQKVYDFLCHLENK
;
A
#
# COMPACT_ATOMS: atom_id res chain seq x y z
N MET A 1 12.73 -0.28 -16.94
CA MET A 1 11.74 -1.04 -16.16
C MET A 1 11.05 -2.01 -17.09
N ILE A 2 10.81 -3.24 -16.66
CA ILE A 2 10.10 -4.25 -17.47
C ILE A 2 8.69 -4.40 -16.90
N LEU A 3 7.67 -4.29 -17.76
CA LEU A 3 6.30 -4.69 -17.47
C LEU A 3 6.07 -6.05 -18.12
N LYS A 4 5.98 -7.10 -17.31
CA LYS A 4 5.73 -8.47 -17.78
C LYS A 4 4.27 -8.83 -17.56
N ILE A 5 3.51 -8.98 -18.64
CA ILE A 5 2.12 -9.43 -18.62
C ILE A 5 2.12 -10.96 -18.63
N CYS A 6 1.55 -11.59 -17.61
CA CYS A 6 1.70 -13.03 -17.42
C CYS A 6 0.48 -13.72 -16.80
N ARG A 7 0.47 -15.06 -16.90
CA ARG A 7 -0.33 -15.94 -16.04
C ARG A 7 0.46 -16.20 -14.75
N ALA A 8 -0.03 -15.66 -13.64
CA ALA A 8 0.50 -15.91 -12.30
C ALA A 8 -0.63 -15.77 -11.27
N ALA A 9 -0.40 -16.22 -10.04
CA ALA A 9 -1.39 -16.11 -8.96
C ALA A 9 -1.65 -14.65 -8.56
N TYR A 10 -0.61 -13.82 -8.57
CA TYR A 10 -0.69 -12.42 -8.18
C TYR A 10 0.34 -11.56 -8.91
N SER A 11 0.11 -10.25 -8.90
CA SER A 11 1.07 -9.27 -9.43
C SER A 11 2.14 -8.93 -8.41
N LEU A 12 3.39 -8.79 -8.85
CA LEU A 12 4.53 -8.48 -7.99
C LEU A 12 5.53 -7.58 -8.72
N GLN A 13 6.06 -6.56 -8.02
CA GLN A 13 7.19 -5.79 -8.50
C GLN A 13 8.45 -6.20 -7.73
N TRP A 14 9.48 -6.64 -8.44
CA TRP A 14 10.76 -7.03 -7.86
C TRP A 14 11.91 -6.82 -8.85
N GLY A 15 13.02 -6.24 -8.39
CA GLY A 15 14.26 -6.17 -9.16
C GLY A 15 14.13 -5.49 -10.53
N GLY A 16 13.31 -4.43 -10.62
CA GLY A 16 13.10 -3.70 -11.88
C GLY A 16 12.17 -4.40 -12.87
N VAL A 17 11.45 -5.45 -12.45
CA VAL A 17 10.38 -6.11 -13.20
C VAL A 17 9.07 -5.98 -12.45
N TYR A 18 8.04 -5.46 -13.10
CA TYR A 18 6.66 -5.52 -12.63
C TYR A 18 5.94 -6.65 -13.38
N GLN A 19 5.69 -7.74 -12.67
CA GLN A 19 4.86 -8.85 -13.15
C GLN A 19 3.40 -8.48 -12.92
N LEU A 20 2.68 -8.21 -14.00
CA LEU A 20 1.24 -7.96 -13.98
C LEU A 20 0.52 -9.27 -14.33
N ALA A 21 0.02 -9.94 -13.29
CA ALA A 21 -0.84 -11.10 -13.43
C ALA A 21 -2.24 -10.65 -13.86
N LEU A 22 -2.71 -11.15 -15.00
CA LEU A 22 -4.09 -10.91 -15.44
C LEU A 22 -5.05 -11.88 -14.76
N LEU A 23 -6.23 -11.39 -14.36
CA LEU A 23 -7.25 -12.21 -13.70
C LEU A 23 -7.76 -13.36 -14.57
N ASP A 24 -7.65 -13.23 -15.89
CA ASP A 24 -8.24 -14.15 -16.86
C ASP A 24 -7.29 -14.41 -18.05
N TYR A 25 -5.98 -14.52 -17.77
CA TYR A 25 -4.95 -14.63 -18.81
C TYR A 25 -5.23 -15.76 -19.83
N PRO A 26 -5.20 -15.48 -21.15
CA PRO A 26 -4.70 -14.26 -21.80
C PRO A 26 -5.78 -13.19 -22.10
N ARG A 27 -7.02 -13.35 -21.61
CA ARG A 27 -8.02 -12.29 -21.70
C ARG A 27 -7.64 -11.15 -20.75
N ILE A 28 -7.89 -9.93 -21.20
CA ILE A 28 -7.57 -8.70 -20.46
C ILE A 28 -8.82 -7.84 -20.32
N LYS A 29 -9.03 -7.33 -19.11
CA LYS A 29 -10.15 -6.46 -18.72
C LYS A 29 -9.79 -4.99 -18.91
N ALA A 30 -10.81 -4.13 -18.92
CA ALA A 30 -10.62 -2.68 -19.13
C ALA A 30 -9.74 -2.04 -18.06
N PHE A 31 -9.97 -2.35 -16.77
CA PHE A 31 -9.16 -1.79 -15.68
C PHE A 31 -7.71 -2.30 -15.69
N GLU A 32 -7.43 -3.47 -16.28
CA GLU A 32 -6.06 -3.97 -16.43
C GLU A 32 -5.32 -3.21 -17.53
N LEU A 33 -6.00 -2.87 -18.63
CA LEU A 33 -5.48 -1.97 -19.66
C LEU A 33 -5.20 -0.57 -19.10
N GLU A 34 -6.11 -0.06 -18.27
CA GLU A 34 -5.96 1.20 -17.56
C GLU A 34 -4.72 1.20 -16.65
N ARG A 35 -4.55 0.14 -15.85
CA ARG A 35 -3.39 -0.05 -14.99
C ARG A 35 -2.07 -0.07 -15.78
N ILE A 36 -2.06 -0.73 -16.94
CA ILE A 36 -0.90 -0.70 -17.86
C ILE A 36 -0.62 0.73 -18.34
N GLY A 37 -1.66 1.46 -18.77
CA GLY A 37 -1.53 2.85 -19.19
C GLY A 37 -0.97 3.76 -18.10
N ALA A 38 -1.49 3.65 -16.89
CA ALA A 38 -1.03 4.38 -15.71
C ALA A 38 0.44 4.08 -15.38
N PHE A 39 0.84 2.81 -15.42
CA PHE A 39 2.23 2.40 -15.22
C PHE A 39 3.17 3.00 -16.28
N ILE A 40 2.79 2.95 -17.56
CA ILE A 40 3.60 3.53 -18.64
C ILE A 40 3.73 5.05 -18.48
N ALA A 41 2.64 5.75 -18.13
CA ALA A 41 2.68 7.18 -17.88
C ALA A 41 3.59 7.54 -16.69
N TYR A 42 3.52 6.75 -15.60
CA TYR A 42 4.39 6.89 -14.44
C TYR A 42 5.87 6.77 -14.83
N GLU A 43 6.24 5.68 -15.51
CA GLU A 43 7.62 5.45 -15.91
C GLU A 43 8.15 6.51 -16.88
N LYS A 44 7.29 6.98 -17.81
CA LYS A 44 7.62 8.06 -18.74
C LYS A 44 7.86 9.38 -18.02
N GLN A 45 7.06 9.72 -17.01
CA GLN A 45 7.24 10.93 -16.20
C GLN A 45 8.62 10.96 -15.54
N TYR A 46 9.12 9.80 -15.11
CA TYR A 46 10.46 9.65 -14.54
C TYR A 46 11.55 9.34 -15.57
N LYS A 47 11.27 9.54 -16.86
CA LYS A 47 12.20 9.35 -17.99
C LYS A 47 12.81 7.94 -18.03
N ARG A 48 12.11 6.93 -17.51
CA ARG A 48 12.55 5.54 -17.56
C ARG A 48 12.12 4.92 -18.89
N LYS A 49 13.02 4.14 -19.48
CA LYS A 49 12.69 3.27 -20.62
C LYS A 49 11.88 2.09 -20.09
N THR A 50 10.70 1.87 -20.67
CA THR A 50 9.83 0.75 -20.31
C THR A 50 9.69 -0.21 -21.46
N GLU A 51 9.84 -1.50 -21.16
CA GLU A 51 9.63 -2.60 -22.09
C GLU A 51 8.39 -3.39 -21.64
N ILE A 52 7.49 -3.70 -22.56
CA ILE A 52 6.33 -4.56 -22.30
C ILE A 52 6.64 -5.95 -22.84
N GLN A 53 6.66 -6.95 -21.97
CA GLN A 53 6.86 -8.35 -22.30
C GLN A 53 5.57 -9.13 -22.09
N CYS A 54 5.20 -9.97 -23.06
CA CYS A 54 4.05 -10.85 -22.97
C CYS A 54 4.26 -12.04 -23.91
N ASP A 55 4.08 -13.25 -23.40
CA ASP A 55 4.28 -14.48 -24.19
C ASP A 55 3.17 -14.64 -25.26
N ASP A 56 1.97 -14.13 -24.97
CA ASP A 56 0.85 -14.10 -25.92
C ASP A 56 0.98 -12.88 -26.87
N LYS A 57 1.35 -13.16 -28.13
CA LYS A 57 1.55 -12.13 -29.16
C LYS A 57 0.28 -11.36 -29.52
N HIS A 58 -0.89 -12.00 -29.44
CA HIS A 58 -2.16 -11.35 -29.78
C HIS A 58 -2.56 -10.35 -28.68
N LEU A 59 -2.42 -10.77 -27.42
CA LEU A 59 -2.59 -9.90 -26.26
C LEU A 59 -1.60 -8.72 -26.29
N LEU A 60 -0.32 -8.99 -26.60
CA LEU A 60 0.67 -7.92 -26.74
C LEU A 60 0.26 -6.90 -27.81
N ALA A 61 -0.15 -7.37 -28.99
CA ALA A 61 -0.61 -6.49 -30.06
C ALA A 61 -1.83 -5.65 -29.63
N LYS A 62 -2.78 -6.25 -28.89
CA LYS A 62 -3.95 -5.55 -28.32
C LYS A 62 -3.54 -4.45 -27.33
N ILE A 63 -2.59 -4.73 -26.44
CA ILE A 63 -2.07 -3.75 -25.47
C ILE A 63 -1.37 -2.59 -26.19
N ILE A 64 -0.49 -2.89 -27.15
CA ILE A 64 0.22 -1.86 -27.93
C ILE A 64 -0.77 -1.00 -28.73
N TYR A 65 -1.77 -1.62 -29.35
CA TYR A 65 -2.83 -0.89 -30.03
C TYR A 65 -3.56 0.04 -29.05
N PHE A 66 -3.98 -0.47 -27.89
CA PHE A 66 -4.65 0.34 -26.87
C PHE A 66 -3.81 1.55 -26.44
N LEU A 67 -2.52 1.35 -26.12
CA LEU A 67 -1.62 2.43 -25.69
C LEU A 67 -1.32 3.46 -26.79
N LYS A 68 -1.43 3.09 -28.07
CA LYS A 68 -1.25 4.01 -29.20
C LYS A 68 -2.41 5.01 -29.31
N TYR A 69 -3.63 4.57 -28.99
CA TYR A 69 -4.85 5.36 -29.18
C TYR A 69 -5.41 5.95 -27.88
N ASN A 70 -4.81 5.64 -26.73
CA ASN A 70 -5.21 6.18 -25.43
C ASN A 70 -4.03 6.91 -24.80
N SER A 71 -4.27 8.13 -24.31
CA SER A 71 -3.26 8.92 -23.62
C SER A 71 -3.44 8.83 -22.12
N PHE A 72 -2.35 8.57 -21.41
CA PHE A 72 -2.30 8.52 -19.95
C PHE A 72 -1.32 9.58 -19.46
N THR A 73 -1.71 10.33 -18.44
CA THR A 73 -0.88 11.34 -17.78
C THR A 73 -0.73 11.03 -16.31
N PHE A 74 0.41 11.44 -15.75
CA PHE A 74 0.64 11.41 -14.32
C PHE A 74 0.41 12.82 -13.74
N PRO A 75 -0.27 12.98 -12.58
CA PRO A 75 -0.84 11.92 -11.75
C PRO A 75 -2.07 11.27 -12.39
N TYR A 76 -2.24 9.97 -12.12
CA TYR A 76 -3.30 9.16 -12.70
C TYR A 76 -4.40 8.90 -11.67
N ILE A 77 -5.63 9.32 -11.96
CA ILE A 77 -6.81 9.00 -11.16
C ILE A 77 -7.53 7.85 -11.85
N PRO A 78 -7.69 6.69 -11.19
CA PRO A 78 -8.29 5.54 -11.82
C PRO A 78 -9.79 5.71 -12.05
N GLN A 79 -10.27 5.25 -13.21
CA GLN A 79 -11.70 5.22 -13.55
C GLN A 79 -12.38 4.04 -12.85
N TYR A 80 -11.68 2.90 -12.78
CA TYR A 80 -12.12 1.72 -12.05
C TYR A 80 -11.30 1.58 -10.77
N ARG A 81 -11.94 1.42 -9.60
CA ARG A 81 -11.24 1.16 -8.33
C ARG A 81 -10.32 -0.06 -8.44
N GLU A 82 -10.74 -1.05 -9.22
CA GLU A 82 -10.01 -2.27 -9.51
C GLU A 82 -8.66 -2.02 -10.21
N ALA A 83 -8.48 -0.88 -10.89
CA ALA A 83 -7.17 -0.51 -11.41
C ALA A 83 -6.13 -0.31 -10.29
N ALA A 84 -6.57 0.05 -9.08
CA ALA A 84 -5.76 0.13 -7.87
C ALA A 84 -5.80 -1.14 -7.01
N ALA A 85 -6.50 -2.20 -7.42
CA ALA A 85 -6.57 -3.45 -6.67
C ALA A 85 -5.20 -4.11 -6.47
N THR A 86 -5.05 -4.77 -5.33
CA THR A 86 -3.94 -5.69 -5.05
C THR A 86 -4.43 -7.13 -5.05
N PHE A 87 -3.55 -8.08 -4.74
CA PHE A 87 -3.90 -9.49 -4.61
C PHE A 87 -3.75 -9.98 -3.17
N SER A 88 -4.63 -10.87 -2.74
CA SER A 88 -4.40 -11.71 -1.56
C SER A 88 -3.31 -12.74 -1.83
N GLU A 89 -2.86 -13.45 -0.79
CA GLU A 89 -1.94 -14.58 -0.93
C GLU A 89 -2.55 -15.72 -1.77
N ASP A 90 -3.88 -15.86 -1.75
CA ASP A 90 -4.66 -16.79 -2.58
C ASP A 90 -4.89 -16.30 -4.03
N GLY A 91 -4.33 -15.15 -4.41
CA GLY A 91 -4.49 -14.59 -5.74
C GLY A 91 -5.85 -13.94 -6.01
N ILE A 92 -6.60 -13.59 -4.96
CA ILE A 92 -7.88 -12.88 -5.10
C ILE A 92 -7.60 -11.40 -5.27
N SER A 93 -8.19 -10.77 -6.28
CA SER A 93 -8.11 -9.31 -6.46
C SER A 93 -8.92 -8.60 -5.38
N LEU A 94 -8.26 -7.73 -4.61
CA LEU A 94 -8.84 -7.02 -3.46
C LEU A 94 -8.83 -5.50 -3.66
N THR A 95 -9.95 -4.89 -3.26
CA THR A 95 -10.11 -3.44 -3.06
C THR A 95 -10.86 -3.20 -1.75
N SER A 96 -10.89 -1.97 -1.27
CA SER A 96 -11.67 -1.54 -0.11
C SER A 96 -12.11 -0.07 -0.25
N ASP A 97 -13.02 0.40 0.58
CA ASP A 97 -13.29 1.83 0.75
C ASP A 97 -12.20 2.54 1.57
N PHE A 98 -11.35 1.77 2.28
CA PHE A 98 -10.31 2.30 3.14
C PHE A 98 -8.90 1.95 2.68
N LEU A 99 -8.02 2.93 2.77
CA LEU A 99 -6.57 2.78 2.73
C LEU A 99 -5.99 2.80 4.14
N SER A 100 -4.82 2.22 4.31
CA SER A 100 -4.10 2.16 5.58
C SER A 100 -2.61 2.47 5.44
N HIS A 101 -2.08 3.09 6.48
CA HIS A 101 -0.66 3.09 6.79
C HIS A 101 -0.45 2.36 8.12
N THR A 102 0.19 1.20 8.06
CA THR A 102 0.47 0.39 9.25
C THR A 102 1.94 0.47 9.61
N CYS A 103 2.24 0.69 10.90
CA CYS A 103 3.60 0.93 11.37
C CYS A 103 3.85 0.37 12.78
N THR A 104 5.11 0.38 13.22
CA THR A 104 5.48 -0.07 14.56
C THR A 104 4.95 0.90 15.62
N ILE A 105 4.82 0.43 16.86
CA ILE A 105 4.43 1.26 18.01
C ILE A 105 5.29 2.53 18.10
N GLU A 106 6.61 2.40 18.04
CA GLU A 106 7.51 3.56 18.12
C GLU A 106 7.36 4.54 16.95
N THR A 107 7.05 4.04 15.75
CA THR A 107 6.81 4.91 14.59
C THR A 107 5.51 5.69 14.74
N ALA A 108 4.46 5.06 15.27
CA ALA A 108 3.17 5.72 15.48
C ALA A 108 3.26 6.86 16.51
N LYS A 109 4.07 6.71 17.57
CA LYS A 109 4.37 7.81 18.50
C LYS A 109 4.97 9.04 17.80
N LEU A 110 5.89 8.82 16.86
CA LEU A 110 6.48 9.90 16.04
C LEU A 110 5.45 10.53 15.10
N ILE A 111 4.58 9.73 14.48
CA ILE A 111 3.51 10.21 13.60
C ILE A 111 2.53 11.11 14.37
N PHE A 112 2.11 10.72 15.58
CA PHE A 112 1.24 11.56 16.41
C PHE A 112 1.91 12.88 16.80
N LYS A 113 3.18 12.83 17.19
CA LYS A 113 3.96 14.03 17.51
C LYS A 113 4.05 15.00 16.32
N GLU A 114 4.22 14.47 15.12
CA GLU A 114 4.35 15.26 13.89
C GLU A 114 2.99 15.70 13.32
N GLY A 115 1.89 15.03 13.69
CA GLY A 115 0.53 15.28 13.21
C GLY A 115 0.27 14.83 11.76
N LYS A 116 1.22 14.13 11.14
CA LYS A 116 1.18 13.70 9.74
C LYS A 116 2.08 12.48 9.52
N ILE A 117 1.73 11.70 8.51
CA ILE A 117 2.57 10.63 7.98
C ILE A 117 3.51 11.24 6.95
N LEU A 118 4.81 10.99 7.07
CA LEU A 118 5.82 11.52 6.17
C LEU A 118 6.28 10.45 5.17
N SER A 119 6.56 10.88 3.94
CA SER A 119 7.33 10.08 2.97
C SER A 119 8.69 9.71 3.54
N ALA A 120 9.31 8.65 3.01
CA ALA A 120 10.56 8.14 3.55
C ALA A 120 11.70 9.18 3.53
N VAL A 121 11.81 9.99 2.46
CA VAL A 121 12.82 11.07 2.38
C VAL A 121 12.69 12.07 3.53
N LYS A 122 11.45 12.44 3.88
CA LYS A 122 11.17 13.38 4.97
C LYS A 122 11.29 12.73 6.34
N ALA A 123 10.76 11.52 6.51
CA ALA A 123 10.77 10.78 7.77
C ALA A 123 12.20 10.45 8.24
N PHE A 124 13.08 10.07 7.30
CA PHE A 124 14.49 9.77 7.62
C PHE A 124 15.42 10.97 7.46
N ASN A 125 14.91 12.09 6.94
CA ASN A 125 15.72 13.25 6.55
C ASN A 125 16.94 12.85 5.70
N LYS A 126 16.69 12.03 4.67
CA LYS A 126 17.70 11.48 3.76
C LYS A 126 17.25 11.64 2.31
N PRO A 127 18.15 11.96 1.38
CA PRO A 127 17.80 12.02 -0.03
C PRO A 127 17.44 10.62 -0.57
N ALA A 128 16.57 10.58 -1.58
CA ALA A 128 16.11 9.35 -2.18
C ALA A 128 17.25 8.50 -2.77
N GLU A 129 18.31 9.14 -3.25
CA GLU A 129 19.54 8.50 -3.76
C GLU A 129 20.24 7.63 -2.71
N VAL A 130 20.15 8.03 -1.44
CA VAL A 130 20.68 7.24 -0.31
C VAL A 130 19.72 6.12 0.04
N LEU A 131 18.41 6.40 0.05
CA LEU A 131 17.38 5.42 0.45
C LEU A 131 17.22 4.26 -0.54
N VAL A 132 17.52 4.46 -1.83
CA VAL A 132 17.56 3.37 -2.82
C VAL A 132 18.49 2.24 -2.40
N ASN A 133 19.61 2.57 -1.73
CA ASN A 133 20.61 1.60 -1.28
C ASN A 133 20.39 1.11 0.15
N ASP A 134 19.29 1.51 0.79
CA ASP A 134 18.96 1.07 2.14
C ASP A 134 18.56 -0.41 2.12
N LYS A 135 19.02 -1.18 3.10
CA LYS A 135 18.66 -2.61 3.25
C LYS A 135 17.15 -2.87 3.32
N ARG A 136 16.37 -1.86 3.69
CA ARG A 136 14.90 -1.91 3.73
C ARG A 136 14.27 -1.83 2.33
N ASN A 137 15.01 -1.38 1.32
CA ASN A 137 14.58 -1.38 -0.07
C ASN A 137 14.75 -2.78 -0.72
N ALA A 138 14.18 -3.81 -0.10
CA ALA A 138 14.35 -5.18 -0.54
C ALA A 138 13.78 -5.42 -1.95
N ALA A 139 12.70 -4.73 -2.32
CA ALA A 139 12.04 -4.85 -3.62
C ALA A 139 12.84 -4.20 -4.77
N GLY A 140 13.85 -3.38 -4.46
CA GLY A 140 14.58 -2.60 -5.45
C GLY A 140 13.74 -1.47 -6.03
N ASP A 141 12.98 -0.79 -5.18
CA ASP A 141 12.15 0.35 -5.52
C ASP A 141 12.99 1.50 -6.09
N PRO A 142 12.51 2.20 -7.14
CA PRO A 142 13.19 3.35 -7.70
C PRO A 142 13.10 4.55 -6.75
N LYS A 143 14.03 5.50 -6.92
CA LYS A 143 14.22 6.62 -6.00
C LYS A 143 12.96 7.45 -5.73
N ASP A 144 12.15 7.65 -6.76
CA ASP A 144 10.91 8.41 -6.69
C ASP A 144 9.88 7.83 -5.73
N TYR A 145 9.87 6.51 -5.46
CA TYR A 145 8.94 5.94 -4.47
C TYR A 145 9.18 6.47 -3.06
N PHE A 146 10.41 6.86 -2.72
CA PHE A 146 10.72 7.39 -1.39
C PHE A 146 10.16 8.80 -1.15
N ASP A 147 9.73 9.50 -2.21
CA ASP A 147 9.07 10.80 -2.14
C ASP A 147 7.57 10.69 -1.82
N TYR A 148 7.02 9.47 -1.72
CA TYR A 148 5.60 9.24 -1.47
C TYR A 148 5.37 8.54 -0.13
N VAL A 149 4.27 8.91 0.53
CA VAL A 149 3.60 8.07 1.51
C VAL A 149 2.88 6.98 0.72
N MET A 150 3.30 5.73 0.96
CA MET A 150 2.68 4.55 0.36
C MET A 150 1.60 4.03 1.31
N LEU A 151 0.39 3.82 0.78
CA LEU A 151 -0.73 3.25 1.49
C LEU A 151 -1.12 1.90 0.89
N ASN A 152 -1.71 1.04 1.70
CA ASN A 152 -2.25 -0.26 1.28
C ASN A 152 -3.77 -0.27 1.51
N TRP A 153 -4.50 -1.18 0.86
CA TRP A 153 -5.90 -1.41 1.21
C TRP A 153 -6.01 -1.92 2.65
N SER A 154 -6.95 -1.39 3.43
CA SER A 154 -7.11 -1.74 4.85
C SER A 154 -7.50 -3.21 5.08
N ASN A 155 -8.03 -3.89 4.07
CA ASN A 155 -8.34 -5.32 4.12
C ASN A 155 -7.17 -6.22 3.69
N THR A 156 -5.93 -5.72 3.73
CA THR A 156 -4.75 -6.51 3.37
C THR A 156 -3.71 -6.63 4.46
N ASN A 157 -3.12 -7.81 4.55
CA ASN A 157 -2.18 -8.17 5.63
C ASN A 157 -0.78 -7.56 5.46
N SER A 158 -0.47 -6.99 4.29
CA SER A 158 0.87 -6.51 3.93
C SER A 158 1.42 -5.46 4.90
N GLY A 159 0.55 -4.58 5.41
CA GLY A 159 0.93 -3.57 6.39
C GLY A 159 1.44 -4.17 7.70
N TYR A 160 0.68 -5.11 8.27
CA TYR A 160 1.06 -5.79 9.51
C TYR A 160 2.23 -6.76 9.33
N ARG A 161 2.32 -7.44 8.18
CA ARG A 161 3.49 -8.26 7.82
C ARG A 161 4.77 -7.41 7.77
N LEU A 162 4.70 -6.21 7.21
CA LEU A 162 5.82 -5.26 7.18
C LEU A 162 6.21 -4.76 8.58
N VAL A 163 5.25 -4.63 9.51
CA VAL A 163 5.56 -4.36 10.92
C VAL A 163 6.38 -5.49 11.52
N MET A 164 5.98 -6.75 11.29
CA MET A 164 6.73 -7.92 11.75
C MET A 164 8.15 -7.95 11.16
N GLU A 165 8.30 -7.69 9.86
CA GLU A 165 9.62 -7.60 9.21
C GLU A 165 10.54 -6.57 9.88
N ARG A 166 9.99 -5.40 10.22
CA ARG A 166 10.74 -4.33 10.89
C ARG A 166 11.13 -4.70 12.31
N LEU A 167 10.27 -5.38 13.05
CA LEU A 167 10.54 -5.83 14.41
C LEU A 167 11.59 -6.95 14.45
N LEU A 168 11.54 -7.87 13.47
CA LEU A 168 12.44 -9.03 13.40
C LEU A 168 13.76 -8.74 12.66
N GLY A 169 13.79 -7.71 11.81
CA GLY A 169 14.92 -7.41 10.94
C GLY A 169 15.13 -8.41 9.79
N LYS A 170 14.15 -9.29 9.54
CA LYS A 170 14.11 -10.32 8.50
C LYS A 170 12.68 -10.58 8.04
N ALA A 171 12.51 -11.31 6.94
CA ALA A 171 11.20 -11.85 6.57
C ALA A 171 10.64 -12.75 7.69
N PRO A 172 9.39 -12.53 8.14
CA PRO A 172 8.77 -13.35 9.17
C PRO A 172 8.47 -14.77 8.67
N SER A 173 8.59 -15.76 9.55
CA SER A 173 8.11 -17.12 9.34
C SER A 173 6.60 -17.22 9.61
N GLU A 174 5.98 -18.31 9.17
CA GLU A 174 4.56 -18.58 9.46
C GLU A 174 4.27 -18.63 10.96
N GLN A 175 5.16 -19.24 11.76
CA GLN A 175 5.01 -19.27 13.22
C GLN A 175 5.07 -17.87 13.84
N GLU A 176 5.90 -16.97 13.29
CA GLU A 176 5.97 -15.56 13.72
C GLU A 176 4.76 -14.74 13.27
N LEU A 177 4.09 -15.11 12.17
CA LEU A 177 2.85 -14.46 11.70
C LEU A 177 1.58 -15.02 12.35
N THR A 178 1.70 -16.14 13.06
CA THR A 178 0.59 -16.78 13.76
C THR A 178 0.77 -16.64 15.28
N VAL A 179 1.43 -17.59 15.92
CA VAL A 179 1.63 -17.65 17.37
C VAL A 179 2.48 -16.49 17.89
N GLY A 180 3.49 -16.08 17.12
CA GLY A 180 4.42 -15.02 17.49
C GLY A 180 4.00 -13.61 17.05
N PHE A 181 2.79 -13.45 16.51
CA PHE A 181 2.37 -12.19 15.91
C PHE A 181 2.33 -11.05 16.93
N LYS A 182 2.75 -9.86 16.49
CA LYS A 182 2.74 -8.63 17.28
C LYS A 182 2.14 -7.51 16.44
N PRO A 183 0.89 -7.10 16.68
CA PRO A 183 0.26 -6.06 15.89
C PRO A 183 0.93 -4.71 16.13
N GLY A 184 1.04 -3.93 15.05
CA GLY A 184 1.42 -2.53 15.09
C GLY A 184 0.21 -1.61 15.28
N VAL A 185 0.39 -0.35 14.89
CA VAL A 185 -0.68 0.65 14.80
C VAL A 185 -1.04 0.87 13.34
N SER A 186 -2.34 0.97 13.03
CA SER A 186 -2.83 1.24 11.69
C SER A 186 -3.63 2.54 11.63
N PHE A 187 -3.23 3.44 10.73
CA PHE A 187 -3.93 4.69 10.41
C PHE A 187 -4.74 4.48 9.14
N HIS A 188 -6.02 4.78 9.16
CA HIS A 188 -6.96 4.51 8.07
C HIS A 188 -7.55 5.79 7.49
N PHE A 189 -7.73 5.78 6.17
CA PHE A 189 -8.15 6.91 5.35
C PHE A 189 -9.17 6.43 4.33
N THR A 190 -10.16 7.26 4.00
CA THR A 190 -11.11 6.97 2.93
C THR A 190 -10.38 7.01 1.59
N TYR A 191 -10.53 5.97 0.76
CA TYR A 191 -9.91 5.92 -0.56
C TYR A 191 -10.29 7.13 -1.41
N GLN A 192 -11.58 7.50 -1.39
CA GLN A 192 -12.14 8.60 -2.17
C GLN A 192 -11.48 9.96 -1.89
N ASP A 193 -11.02 10.19 -0.64
CA ASP A 193 -10.37 11.44 -0.24
C ASP A 193 -8.89 11.50 -0.68
N ILE A 194 -8.33 10.37 -1.10
CA ILE A 194 -6.90 10.17 -1.36
C ILE A 194 -6.59 9.93 -2.85
N ILE A 195 -7.60 9.83 -3.73
CA ILE A 195 -7.52 9.33 -5.12
C ILE A 195 -6.61 10.09 -6.10
N ASN A 196 -5.84 11.09 -5.67
CA ASN A 196 -4.94 11.82 -6.56
C ASN A 196 -3.88 10.93 -7.23
N HIS A 197 -3.58 9.75 -6.66
CA HIS A 197 -2.74 8.71 -7.28
C HIS A 197 -3.03 7.37 -6.57
N PRO A 198 -3.06 6.19 -7.24
CA PRO A 198 -3.48 4.92 -6.63
C PRO A 198 -2.73 4.62 -5.33
N ALA A 199 -3.36 4.97 -4.21
CA ALA A 199 -2.87 4.82 -2.85
C ALA A 199 -1.47 5.43 -2.56
N LYS A 200 -1.07 6.53 -3.23
CA LYS A 200 0.19 7.23 -2.94
C LYS A 200 0.00 8.73 -2.79
N ILE A 201 0.65 9.32 -1.79
CA ILE A 201 0.57 10.77 -1.55
C ILE A 201 1.97 11.33 -1.50
N LYS A 202 2.24 12.36 -2.30
CA LYS A 202 3.57 12.95 -2.34
C LYS A 202 3.87 13.66 -1.01
N ASN A 203 5.10 13.51 -0.52
CA ASN A 203 5.67 14.17 0.64
C ASN A 203 5.07 13.80 2.01
N GLN A 204 3.78 14.01 2.23
CA GLN A 204 3.16 13.88 3.55
C GLN A 204 1.63 13.74 3.47
N LEU A 205 1.03 13.18 4.52
CA LEU A 205 -0.41 13.00 4.71
C LEU A 205 -0.83 13.51 6.09
N SER A 206 -1.65 14.56 6.13
CA SER A 206 -2.15 15.17 7.37
C SER A 206 -3.12 14.24 8.10
N LEU A 207 -2.94 14.06 9.42
CA LEU A 207 -3.90 13.31 10.23
C LEU A 207 -5.17 14.10 10.50
N ALA A 208 -5.05 15.40 10.84
CA ALA A 208 -6.20 16.24 11.17
C ALA A 208 -7.22 16.30 10.02
N GLU A 209 -6.71 16.41 8.79
CA GLU A 209 -7.53 16.56 7.58
C GLU A 209 -8.13 15.22 7.12
N HIS A 210 -7.38 14.12 7.17
CA HIS A 210 -7.76 12.90 6.44
C HIS A 210 -7.96 11.65 7.29
N LEU A 211 -7.49 11.62 8.55
CA LEU A 211 -7.60 10.42 9.37
C LEU A 211 -9.08 10.10 9.63
N VAL A 212 -9.50 8.89 9.27
CA VAL A 212 -10.82 8.35 9.61
C VAL A 212 -10.74 7.63 10.95
N ALA A 213 -9.78 6.72 11.08
CA ALA A 213 -9.57 5.94 12.28
C ALA A 213 -8.09 5.59 12.45
N CYS A 214 -7.59 5.63 13.68
CA CYS A 214 -6.33 5.01 14.05
C CYS A 214 -6.62 3.90 15.05
N VAL A 215 -6.17 2.68 14.75
CA VAL A 215 -6.39 1.51 15.60
C VAL A 215 -5.09 1.12 16.28
N ILE A 216 -5.14 1.06 17.62
CA ILE A 216 -4.01 0.75 18.49
C ILE A 216 -4.38 -0.49 19.33
N PRO A 217 -3.49 -1.50 19.47
CA PRO A 217 -3.72 -2.58 20.41
C PRO A 217 -3.88 -2.03 21.83
N LYS A 218 -4.97 -2.38 22.50
CA LYS A 218 -5.42 -1.73 23.75
C LYS A 218 -4.42 -1.81 24.90
N HIS A 219 -3.56 -2.82 24.93
CA HIS A 219 -2.50 -2.90 25.94
C HIS A 219 -1.45 -1.78 25.81
N TYR A 220 -1.42 -1.02 24.71
CA TYR A 220 -0.64 0.21 24.57
C TYR A 220 -1.44 1.48 24.88
N GLN A 221 -2.68 1.40 25.36
CA GLN A 221 -3.52 2.59 25.54
C GLN A 221 -2.88 3.67 26.42
N GLU A 222 -2.28 3.26 27.53
CA GLU A 222 -1.60 4.19 28.46
C GLU A 222 -0.42 4.90 27.79
N ASP A 223 0.32 4.22 26.91
CA ASP A 223 1.45 4.79 26.17
C ASP A 223 1.03 5.91 25.21
N TYR A 224 -0.22 5.89 24.73
CA TYR A 224 -0.71 6.83 23.71
C TYR A 224 -1.65 7.90 24.25
N GLN A 225 -2.29 7.69 25.39
CA GLN A 225 -3.36 8.56 25.87
C GLN A 225 -2.94 10.03 26.01
N SER A 226 -1.67 10.28 26.36
CA SER A 226 -1.07 11.62 26.46
C SER A 226 -0.46 12.14 25.15
N LEU A 227 -0.15 11.25 24.21
CA LEU A 227 0.48 11.59 22.92
C LEU A 227 -0.53 11.97 21.83
N VAL A 228 -1.74 11.42 21.90
CA VAL A 228 -2.79 11.69 20.91
C VAL A 228 -3.29 13.13 21.06
N PRO A 229 -3.18 13.96 20.01
CA PRO A 229 -3.74 15.32 20.00
C PRO A 229 -5.24 15.33 20.33
N ASN A 230 -5.68 16.32 21.09
CA ASN A 230 -7.07 16.37 21.59
C ASN A 230 -8.11 16.33 20.47
N ASP A 231 -7.84 17.00 19.36
CA ASP A 231 -8.65 17.04 18.16
C ASP A 231 -8.71 15.68 17.43
N LEU A 232 -7.75 14.78 17.65
CA LEU A 232 -7.73 13.44 17.05
C LEU A 232 -8.29 12.34 17.95
N LYS A 233 -8.51 12.59 19.26
CA LYS A 233 -8.94 11.55 20.22
C LYS A 233 -10.19 10.79 19.80
N HIS A 234 -11.16 11.47 19.18
CA HIS A 234 -12.40 10.85 18.72
C HIS A 234 -12.23 9.90 17.52
N ARG A 235 -11.05 9.88 16.90
CA ARG A 235 -10.67 9.00 15.77
C ARG A 235 -9.63 7.95 16.16
N VAL A 236 -9.25 7.86 17.44
CA VAL A 236 -8.32 6.84 17.94
C VAL A 236 -9.08 5.79 18.72
N TYR A 237 -8.91 4.53 18.33
CA TYR A 237 -9.63 3.39 18.86
C TYR A 237 -8.66 2.34 19.39
N TYR A 238 -8.96 1.84 20.57
CA TYR A 238 -8.18 0.82 21.24
C TYR A 238 -8.93 -0.51 21.19
N LEU A 239 -8.38 -1.49 20.46
CA LEU A 239 -8.98 -2.82 20.34
C LEU A 239 -8.17 -3.85 21.15
N ASP A 240 -8.87 -4.71 21.89
CA ASP A 240 -8.24 -5.81 22.62
C ASP A 240 -7.49 -6.72 21.64
N TYR A 241 -6.21 -7.06 21.92
CA TYR A 241 -5.46 -8.07 21.18
C TYR A 241 -5.40 -9.34 22.03
N CYS A 242 -6.00 -10.41 21.52
CA CYS A 242 -6.23 -11.69 22.19
C CYS A 242 -5.38 -12.82 21.60
N ASN A 243 -4.16 -12.51 21.15
CA ASN A 243 -3.27 -13.42 20.42
C ASN A 243 -3.83 -13.88 19.06
N GLU A 244 -4.58 -13.01 18.39
CA GLU A 244 -4.97 -13.22 17.01
C GLU A 244 -3.73 -13.41 16.12
N THR A 245 -3.84 -14.26 15.10
CA THR A 245 -2.87 -14.31 14.00
C THR A 245 -2.88 -13.01 13.19
N LEU A 246 -1.90 -12.84 12.29
CA LEU A 246 -1.86 -11.71 11.34
C LEU A 246 -3.21 -11.51 10.61
N TYR A 247 -3.80 -12.60 10.12
CA TYR A 247 -5.04 -12.56 9.35
C TYR A 247 -6.22 -12.17 10.25
N GLU A 248 -6.36 -12.82 11.40
CA GLU A 248 -7.46 -12.58 12.34
C GLU A 248 -7.43 -11.14 12.88
N TRP A 249 -6.25 -10.61 13.21
CA TRP A 249 -6.13 -9.22 13.65
C TRP A 249 -6.49 -8.25 12.54
N ASN A 250 -5.97 -8.45 11.32
CA ASN A 250 -6.28 -7.58 10.20
C ASN A 250 -7.78 -7.60 9.87
N GLN A 251 -8.42 -8.77 9.88
CA GLN A 251 -9.85 -8.92 9.67
C GLN A 251 -10.65 -8.20 10.77
N LYS A 252 -10.28 -8.38 12.05
CA LYS A 252 -10.91 -7.70 13.18
C LYS A 252 -10.86 -6.17 13.06
N VAL A 253 -9.70 -5.63 12.67
CA VAL A 253 -9.53 -4.19 12.43
C VAL A 253 -10.38 -3.75 11.25
N TYR A 254 -10.40 -4.52 10.15
CA TYR A 254 -11.19 -4.17 8.98
C TYR A 254 -12.70 -4.19 9.25
N ASP A 255 -13.19 -5.23 9.94
CA ASP A 255 -14.59 -5.32 10.34
C ASP A 255 -14.97 -4.13 11.21
N PHE A 256 -14.12 -3.75 12.16
CA PHE A 256 -14.33 -2.56 12.99
C PHE A 256 -14.51 -1.28 12.15
N LEU A 257 -13.70 -1.07 11.11
CA LEU A 257 -13.83 0.08 10.20
C LEU A 257 -15.16 0.07 9.45
N CYS A 258 -15.55 -1.08 8.89
CA CYS A 258 -16.84 -1.24 8.21
C CYS A 258 -18.02 -0.93 9.14
N HIS A 259 -17.91 -1.25 10.43
CA HIS A 259 -18.94 -0.91 11.43
C HIS A 259 -18.93 0.58 11.83
N LEU A 260 -17.81 1.28 11.72
CA LEU A 260 -17.73 2.73 11.97
C LEU A 260 -18.42 3.53 10.85
N GLU A 261 -18.28 3.12 9.59
CA GLU A 261 -18.87 3.81 8.44
C GLU A 261 -20.41 3.75 8.43
N ASN A 262 -20.98 2.68 8.99
CA ASN A 262 -22.43 2.47 9.06
C ASN A 262 -23.12 3.19 10.24
N LYS A 263 -22.42 4.07 10.96
CA LYS A 263 -22.94 4.85 12.10
C LYS A 263 -22.99 6.33 11.80
#